data_AF-R5LKR1-F1
#
_entry.id   AF-R5LKR1-F1
#
_cell.length_a   1.000
_cell.length_b   1.000
_cell.length_c   1.000
_cell.angle_alpha   90.00
_cell.angle_beta   90.00
_cell.angle_gamma   90.00
#
_symmetry.space_group_name_H-M   'P 1'
#
loop_
_entity.id
_entity.type
_entity.pdbx_description
1 polymer ?
#
loop_
_entity_poly.entity_id
_entity_poly.type
_entity_poly.pdbx_seq_one_letter_code
_entity_poly.pdbx_strand_id
1 'polypeptide(L)' 'MDEKKLRLLNDFQKLSEGKSSEDMIPLVLAFMEKAKKENITFSKDEISVLFEEARKGMSS' A
#
# COMPACT_ATOMS: atom_id res chain seq x y z
N MET A 1 -6.23 -14.55 -1.62
CA MET A 1 -6.39 -13.11 -1.35
C MET A 1 -7.49 -12.60 -2.26
N ASP A 2 -8.47 -11.85 -1.75
CA ASP A 2 -9.60 -11.33 -2.55
C ASP A 2 -9.17 -10.42 -3.71
N GLU A 3 -9.88 -10.47 -4.84
CA GLU A 3 -9.59 -9.64 -6.03
C GLU A 3 -9.57 -8.14 -5.71
N LYS A 4 -10.47 -7.69 -4.83
CA LYS A 4 -10.53 -6.29 -4.40
C LYS A 4 -9.28 -5.88 -3.60
N LYS A 5 -8.75 -6.77 -2.76
CA LYS A 5 -7.48 -6.55 -2.05
C LYS A 5 -6.32 -6.45 -3.04
N LEU A 6 -6.22 -7.40 -3.97
CA LEU A 6 -5.17 -7.42 -4.99
C LEU A 6 -5.16 -6.14 -5.85
N ARG A 7 -6.34 -5.64 -6.22
CA ARG A 7 -6.45 -4.37 -6.96
C ARG A 7 -5.95 -3.18 -6.16
N LEU A 8 -6.33 -3.06 -4.89
CA LEU A 8 -5.88 -1.99 -3.99
C LEU A 8 -4.36 -2.02 -3.77
N LEU A 9 -3.79 -3.21 -3.64
CA LEU A 9 -2.34 -3.42 -3.53
C LEU A 9 -1.60 -2.98 -4.79
N ASN A 10 -2.08 -3.40 -5.97
CA ASN A 10 -1.48 -3.01 -7.25
C ASN A 10 -1.55 -1.49 -7.48
N ASP A 11 -2.68 -0.86 -7.14
CA ASP A 11 -2.82 0.60 -7.23
C ASP A 11 -1.79 1.30 -6.32
N PHE A 12 -1.62 0.81 -5.08
CA PHE A 12 -0.65 1.36 -4.13
C PHE A 12 0.79 1.20 -4.62
N GLN A 13 1.17 0.00 -5.10
CA GLN A 13 2.51 -0.26 -5.60
C GLN A 13 2.89 0.69 -6.75
N LYS A 14 2.00 0.85 -7.74
CA LYS A 14 2.22 1.78 -8.87
C LYS A 14 2.35 3.24 -8.43
N LEU A 15 1.62 3.65 -7.40
CA LEU A 15 1.68 5.02 -6.87
C LEU A 15 2.93 5.25 -6.01
N SER A 16 3.43 4.21 -5.36
CA SER A 16 4.62 4.24 -4.49
C SER A 16 5.94 4.09 -5.24
N GLU A 17 5.90 3.60 -6.48
CA GLU A 17 7.09 3.37 -7.29
C GLU A 17 7.84 4.70 -7.55
N GLY A 18 9.14 4.71 -7.25
CA GLY A 18 10.00 5.89 -7.41
C GLY A 18 9.70 7.05 -6.47
N LYS A 19 8.84 6.87 -5.45
CA LYS A 19 8.55 7.88 -4.43
C LYS A 19 9.56 7.80 -3.28
N SER A 20 9.97 8.98 -2.80
CA SER A 20 10.80 9.10 -1.61
C SER A 20 10.03 8.70 -0.34
N SER A 21 10.77 8.37 0.71
CA SER A 21 10.22 8.03 2.04
C SER A 21 9.24 9.06 2.59
N GLU A 22 9.49 10.35 2.30
CA GLU A 22 8.67 11.47 2.75
C GLU A 22 7.29 11.51 2.07
N ASP A 23 7.22 11.11 0.80
CA ASP A 23 5.98 11.02 0.02
C ASP A 23 5.17 9.73 0.31
N MET A 24 5.78 8.76 1.00
CA MET A 24 5.12 7.48 1.30
C MET A 24 4.05 7.59 2.37
N ILE A 25 4.24 8.44 3.38
CA ILE A 25 3.27 8.63 4.47
C ILE A 25 1.88 9.01 3.92
N PRO A 26 1.73 10.05 3.07
CA PRO A 26 0.42 10.39 2.51
C PRO A 26 -0.15 9.29 1.60
N LEU A 27 0.69 8.54 0.89
CA LEU A 27 0.24 7.41 0.06
C LEU A 27 -0.35 6.27 0.89
N VAL A 28 0.30 5.91 1.99
CA VAL A 28 -0.19 4.89 2.91
C VAL A 28 -1.50 5.32 3.57
N LEU A 29 -1.61 6.59 3.97
CA LEU A 29 -2.86 7.13 4.51
C LEU A 29 -4.00 7.03 3.50
N ALA A 30 -3.78 7.47 2.25
CA ALA A 30 -4.77 7.39 1.18
C ALA A 30 -5.17 5.94 0.87
N PHE A 31 -4.21 5.01 0.89
CA PHE A 31 -4.47 3.58 0.75
C PHE A 31 -5.39 3.05 1.87
N MET A 32 -5.09 3.36 3.13
CA MET A 32 -5.91 2.93 4.28
C MET A 32 -7.32 3.52 4.22
N GLU A 33 -7.48 4.77 3.82
CA GLU A 33 -8.79 5.39 3.63
C GLU A 33 -9.60 4.71 2.53
N LYS A 34 -8.97 4.39 1.39
CA LYS A 34 -9.61 3.69 0.27
C LYS A 34 -10.03 2.28 0.67
N ALA A 35 -9.16 1.53 1.34
CA ALA A 35 -9.47 0.21 1.88
C ALA A 35 -10.69 0.26 2.82
N LYS A 36 -10.73 1.24 3.73
CA LYS A 36 -11.87 1.44 4.64
C LYS A 36 -13.17 1.75 3.89
N LYS A 37 -13.15 2.63 2.88
CA LYS A 37 -14.32 2.96 2.05
C LYS A 37 -14.86 1.75 1.30
N GLU A 38 -13.98 0.85 0.86
CA GLU A 38 -14.36 -0.36 0.14
C GLU A 38 -14.73 -1.54 1.08
N ASN A 39 -14.80 -1.31 2.40
CA ASN A 39 -15.03 -2.34 3.43
C ASN A 39 -13.99 -3.48 3.38
N ILE A 40 -12.75 -3.13 3.04
CA ILE A 40 -11.63 -4.05 2.96
C ILE A 40 -10.75 -3.86 4.20
N THR A 41 -10.48 -4.97 4.89
CA THR A 41 -9.61 -4.99 6.06
C THR A 41 -8.34 -5.75 5.72
N PHE A 42 -7.19 -5.12 5.96
CA PHE A 42 -5.89 -5.78 5.91
C PHE A 42 -5.49 -6.21 7.32
N SER A 43 -5.03 -7.45 7.47
CA SER A 43 -4.39 -7.92 8.69
C SER A 43 -3.06 -7.21 8.93
N LYS A 44 -2.56 -7.26 10.16
CA LYS A 44 -1.24 -6.69 10.50
C LYS A 44 -0.14 -7.25 9.61
N ASP A 45 -0.14 -8.56 9.37
CA ASP A 45 0.85 -9.22 8.52
C ASP A 45 0.77 -8.72 7.06
N GLU A 46 -0.44 -8.59 6.51
CA GLU A 46 -0.63 -8.03 5.16
C GLU A 46 -0.14 -6.58 5.06
N ILE A 47 -0.38 -5.77 6.09
CA ILE A 47 0.10 -4.38 6.16
C ILE A 47 1.62 -4.34 6.29
N SER A 48 2.23 -5.20 7.12
CA SER A 48 3.68 -5.27 7.30
C SER A 48 4.39 -5.64 6.00
N VAL A 49 3.88 -6.64 5.27
CA VAL A 49 4.42 -7.03 3.95
C VAL A 49 4.31 -5.86 2.97
N LEU A 50 3.17 -5.17 2.96
CA LEU A 50 2.95 -3.97 2.15
C LEU A 50 4.01 -2.89 2.39
N PHE A 51 4.29 -2.55 3.65
CA PHE A 51 5.31 -1.56 4.00
C PHE A 51 6.72 -2.02 3.62
N GLU A 52 7.01 -3.31 3.74
CA GLU A 52 8.32 -3.86 3.41
C GLU A 52 8.56 -3.85 1.90
N GLU A 53 7.57 -4.23 1.10
CA GLU A 53 7.62 -4.18 -0.36
C GLU A 53 7.69 -2.74 -0.88
N ALA A 54 6.89 -1.85 -0.28
CA ALA A 54 6.96 -0.41 -0.53
C ALA A 54 8.38 0.13 -0.26
N ARG A 55 9.05 -0.37 0.79
CA ARG A 55 10.45 -0.05 1.09
C ARG A 55 11.46 -0.69 0.15
N LYS A 56 11.23 -1.89 -0.37
CA LYS A 56 12.16 -2.54 -1.32
C LYS A 56 12.21 -1.81 -2.66
N GLY A 57 11.10 -1.22 -3.10
CA GLY A 57 11.06 -0.29 -4.24
C GLY A 57 11.87 1.00 -4.03
N MET A 58 12.38 1.25 -2.81
CA MET A 58 13.15 2.44 -2.44
C MET A 58 14.68 2.22 -2.52
N SER A 59 15.15 1.14 -3.16
CA SER A 59 16.58 0.95 -3.43
C SER A 59 17.01 1.59 -4.75
N SER A 60 17.25 2.90 -4.73
CA SER A 60 18.40 3.63 -5.31
C SER A 60 18.10 5.12 -5.45
#